data_AF-A0A9Q3GFB4-F1
#
_entry.id   AF-A0A9Q3GFB4-F1
#
_cell.length_a   1.000
_cell.length_b   1.000
_cell.length_c   1.000
_cell.angle_alpha   90.00
_cell.angle_beta   90.00
_cell.angle_gamma   90.00
#
_symmetry.space_group_name_H-M   'P 1'
#
loop_
_entity.id
_entity.type
_entity.pdbx_description
1 polymer ?
#
loop_
_entity_poly.entity_id
_entity_poly.type
_entity_poly.pdbx_seq_one_letter_code
_entity_poly.pdbx_strand_id
1 'polypeptide(L)'
;MKHLVFPVRLVEPYHQTSDKKCPSRKKIITQEKWVGKDDLPVLVKKIIKASKITINEKDNRNYLVRFKNKPEDKDKWLSNKDTSDVQIYLRRFRASRREEQSHQL
;
A
#
# COMPACT_ATOMS: atom_id res chain seq x y z
N MET A 1 41.27 45.25 16.77
CA MET A 1 41.50 44.21 15.74
C MET A 1 40.30 44.19 14.80
N LYS A 2 40.52 44.35 13.50
CA LYS A 2 39.46 44.46 12.47
C LYS A 2 39.19 43.05 11.92
N HIS A 3 37.96 42.57 12.00
CA HIS A 3 37.59 41.21 11.59
C HIS A 3 37.20 41.24 10.11
N LEU A 4 37.67 40.25 9.33
CA LEU A 4 37.22 40.07 7.95
C LEU A 4 35.81 39.49 7.98
N VAL A 5 34.81 40.29 7.63
CA VAL A 5 33.43 39.83 7.47
C VAL A 5 33.23 39.52 6.00
N PHE A 6 33.15 38.23 5.65
CA PHE A 6 32.83 37.82 4.30
C PHE A 6 31.36 38.13 4.01
N PRO A 7 31.04 38.79 2.88
CA PRO A 7 29.65 39.07 2.52
C PRO A 7 28.94 37.73 2.28
N VAL A 8 28.02 37.38 3.16
CA VAL A 8 27.17 36.20 3.00
C VAL A 8 26.09 36.56 1.99
N ARG A 9 26.19 36.04 0.77
CA ARG A 9 25.07 36.10 -0.19
C ARG A 9 24.01 35.13 0.30
N LEU A 10 23.00 35.63 1.01
CA LEU A 10 22.09 34.81 1.79
C LEU A 10 21.12 33.95 0.96
N VAL A 11 20.99 34.19 -0.35
CA VAL A 11 20.02 33.46 -1.18
C VAL A 11 20.55 33.36 -2.62
N GLU A 12 20.86 32.14 -3.06
CA GLU A 12 20.92 31.87 -4.49
C GLU A 12 19.48 31.77 -5.04
N PRO A 13 19.12 32.50 -6.11
CA PRO A 13 17.81 32.37 -6.70
C PRO A 13 17.61 30.93 -7.23
N TYR A 14 16.44 30.37 -6.95
CA TYR A 14 16.10 29.01 -7.36
C TYR A 14 16.05 28.95 -8.89
N HIS A 15 16.90 28.12 -9.50
CA HIS A 15 16.92 27.96 -10.95
C HIS A 15 15.84 26.96 -11.37
N GLN A 16 15.14 27.27 -12.47
CA GLN A 16 14.27 26.29 -13.11
C GLN A 16 15.09 25.07 -13.51
N THR A 17 14.61 23.88 -13.17
CA THR A 17 15.25 22.63 -13.56
C THR A 17 15.16 22.47 -15.08
N SER A 18 16.31 22.48 -15.76
CA SER A 18 16.42 22.17 -17.18
C SER A 18 16.89 20.73 -17.38
N ASP A 19 16.42 20.07 -18.43
CA ASP A 19 16.83 18.70 -18.78
C ASP A 19 18.35 18.59 -19.04
N LYS A 20 18.98 19.70 -19.44
CA LYS A 20 20.45 19.79 -19.63
C LYS A 20 21.24 19.69 -18.32
N LYS A 21 20.68 20.15 -17.19
CA LYS A 21 21.36 20.11 -15.88
C LYS A 21 21.20 18.75 -15.17
N CYS A 22 20.19 17.96 -15.56
CA CYS A 22 19.90 16.67 -14.95
C CYS A 22 19.64 15.60 -16.02
N PRO A 23 20.64 15.24 -16.84
CA PRO A 23 20.47 14.29 -17.95
C PRO A 23 20.08 12.88 -17.49
N SER A 24 20.34 12.54 -16.22
CA SER A 24 19.97 11.26 -15.60
C SER A 24 18.49 11.18 -15.19
N ARG A 25 17.74 12.29 -15.23
CA ARG A 25 16.32 12.32 -14.83
C ARG A 25 15.47 11.69 -15.94
N LYS A 26 15.20 10.39 -15.84
CA LYS A 26 14.23 9.71 -16.71
C LYS A 26 12.81 10.11 -16.32
N LYS A 27 12.03 10.67 -17.25
CA LYS A 27 10.58 10.85 -17.04
C LYS A 27 9.94 9.46 -16.97
N ILE A 28 9.41 9.12 -15.80
CA ILE A 28 8.65 7.88 -15.61
C ILE A 28 7.35 8.06 -16.38
N ILE A 29 7.28 7.48 -17.58
CA ILE A 29 6.03 7.35 -18.31
C ILE A 29 5.25 6.25 -17.60
N THR A 30 4.32 6.67 -16.75
CA THR A 30 3.37 5.72 -16.15
C THR A 30 2.46 5.25 -17.27
N GLN A 31 2.71 4.05 -17.78
CA GLN A 31 1.79 3.41 -18.70
C GLN A 31 0.52 3.08 -17.91
N GLU A 32 -0.60 3.71 -18.27
CA GLU A 32 -1.90 3.31 -17.76
C GLU A 32 -2.17 1.89 -18.25
N LYS A 33 -2.13 0.92 -17.34
CA LYS A 33 -2.45 -0.47 -17.64
C LYS A 33 -3.92 -0.52 -18.03
N TRP A 34 -4.22 -1.05 -19.22
CA TRP A 34 -5.60 -1.35 -19.61
C TRP A 34 -6.15 -2.42 -18.68
N VAL A 35 -6.98 -2.00 -17.73
CA VAL A 35 -7.73 -2.90 -16.85
C VAL A 35 -9.02 -3.25 -17.60
N GLY A 36 -9.20 -4.52 -17.95
CA GLY A 36 -10.44 -4.99 -18.58
C GLY A 36 -11.65 -4.68 -17.69
N LYS A 37 -12.85 -4.53 -18.27
CA LYS A 37 -14.07 -4.23 -17.48
C LYS A 37 -14.40 -5.27 -16.41
N ASP A 38 -13.86 -6.49 -16.54
CA ASP A 38 -14.00 -7.58 -15.57
C ASP A 38 -12.94 -7.53 -14.44
N ASP A 39 -11.90 -6.71 -14.60
CA ASP A 39 -10.84 -6.49 -13.62
C ASP A 39 -11.04 -5.20 -12.82
N LEU A 40 -12.29 -4.75 -12.63
CA LEU A 40 -12.59 -3.71 -11.64
C LEU A 40 -11.86 -4.07 -10.35
N PRO A 41 -10.99 -3.19 -9.80
CA PRO A 41 -10.19 -3.51 -8.63
C PRO A 41 -11.15 -3.97 -7.56
N VAL A 42 -11.04 -5.26 -7.23
CA VAL A 42 -11.98 -5.92 -6.33
C VAL A 42 -11.82 -5.25 -4.98
N LEU A 43 -12.67 -4.26 -4.73
CA LEU A 43 -12.58 -3.37 -3.58
C LEU A 43 -12.93 -4.18 -2.35
N VAL A 44 -11.89 -4.56 -1.61
CA VAL A 44 -12.05 -5.25 -0.33
C VAL A 44 -12.71 -4.30 0.66
N LYS A 45 -13.77 -4.76 1.35
CA LYS A 45 -14.40 -4.03 2.46
C LYS A 45 -13.72 -4.35 3.78
N LYS A 46 -13.60 -5.65 4.11
CA LYS A 46 -12.97 -6.14 5.33
C LYS A 46 -12.56 -7.61 5.24
N ILE A 47 -11.66 -8.02 6.12
CA ILE A 47 -11.33 -9.42 6.36
C ILE A 47 -12.20 -9.90 7.53
N ILE A 48 -12.81 -11.08 7.38
CA ILE A 48 -13.71 -11.67 8.38
C ILE A 48 -13.00 -12.77 9.16
N LYS A 49 -12.27 -13.64 8.46
CA LYS A 49 -11.59 -14.79 9.06
C LYS A 49 -10.19 -14.95 8.49
N ALA A 50 -9.33 -15.57 9.28
CA ALA A 50 -8.02 -16.04 8.85
C ALA A 50 -7.96 -17.56 9.00
N SER A 51 -7.34 -18.22 8.04
CA SER A 51 -7.05 -19.65 8.05
C SER A 51 -5.59 -19.87 7.67
N LYS A 52 -4.94 -20.84 8.33
CA LYS A 52 -3.58 -21.27 8.01
C LYS A 52 -3.68 -22.62 7.33
N ILE A 53 -3.12 -22.74 6.13
CA ILE A 53 -3.10 -23.97 5.36
C ILE A 53 -1.66 -24.24 4.94
N THR A 54 -1.15 -25.43 5.25
CA THR A 54 0.17 -25.88 4.80
C THR A 54 0.00 -26.64 3.50
N ILE A 55 0.54 -26.10 2.40
CA ILE A 55 0.50 -26.73 1.07
C ILE A 55 1.94 -26.80 0.58
N ASN A 56 2.39 -27.99 0.16
CA ASN A 56 3.76 -28.23 -0.33
C ASN A 56 4.82 -27.75 0.67
N GLU A 57 4.68 -28.14 1.95
CA GLU A 57 5.58 -27.77 3.06
C GLU A 57 5.70 -26.27 3.33
N LYS A 58 4.90 -25.44 2.64
CA LYS A 58 4.84 -24.00 2.85
C LYS A 58 3.59 -23.63 3.61
N ASP A 59 3.79 -22.94 4.72
CA ASP A 59 2.73 -22.34 5.50
C ASP A 59 2.13 -21.14 4.77
N ASN A 60 0.93 -21.32 4.21
CA ASN A 60 0.17 -20.25 3.57
C ASN A 60 -0.92 -19.75 4.52
N ARG A 61 -1.12 -18.43 4.53
CA ARG A 61 -2.22 -17.79 5.25
C ARG A 61 -3.23 -17.30 4.26
N ASN A 62 -4.46 -17.80 4.41
CA ASN A 62 -5.60 -17.39 3.62
C ASN A 62 -6.53 -16.54 4.49
N TYR A 63 -7.17 -15.56 3.87
CA TYR A 63 -8.10 -14.66 4.54
C TYR A 63 -9.44 -14.67 3.81
N LEU A 64 -10.52 -14.79 4.58
CA LEU A 64 -11.87 -14.68 4.05
C LEU A 64 -12.20 -13.20 3.92
N VAL A 65 -12.39 -12.76 2.69
CA VAL A 65 -12.54 -11.36 2.35
C VAL A 65 -13.97 -11.07 1.94
N ARG A 66 -14.52 -10.01 2.52
CA ARG A 66 -15.79 -9.42 2.09
C ARG A 66 -15.53 -8.28 1.12
N PHE A 67 -16.19 -8.33 -0.01
CA PHE A 67 -16.07 -7.29 -1.03
C PHE A 67 -17.06 -6.15 -0.81
N LYS A 68 -16.67 -4.95 -1.22
CA LYS A 68 -17.53 -3.78 -1.23
C LYS A 68 -18.63 -3.99 -2.27
N ASN A 69 -19.87 -3.64 -1.92
CA ASN A 69 -21.04 -3.74 -2.79
C ASN A 69 -21.34 -5.16 -3.31
N LYS A 70 -20.88 -6.20 -2.61
CA LYS A 70 -21.25 -7.58 -2.88
C LYS A 70 -21.94 -8.19 -1.66
N PRO A 71 -22.92 -9.10 -1.86
CA PRO A 71 -23.57 -9.81 -0.78
C PRO A 71 -22.59 -10.80 -0.11
N GLU A 72 -22.95 -11.28 1.07
CA GLU A 72 -22.12 -12.20 1.87
C GLU A 72 -21.83 -13.53 1.17
N ASP A 73 -22.73 -13.98 0.29
CA ASP A 73 -22.57 -15.20 -0.50
C ASP A 73 -21.39 -15.13 -1.49
N LYS A 74 -20.86 -13.92 -1.74
CA LYS A 74 -19.69 -13.70 -2.61
C LYS A 74 -18.39 -13.50 -1.84
N ASP A 75 -18.38 -13.75 -0.53
CA ASP A 75 -17.15 -13.73 0.26
C ASP A 75 -16.21 -14.84 -0.24
N LYS A 76 -14.92 -14.51 -0.43
CA LYS A 76 -13.94 -15.43 -1.01
C LYS A 76 -12.67 -15.50 -0.17
N TRP A 77 -12.08 -16.69 -0.11
CA TRP A 77 -10.74 -16.89 0.44
C TRP A 77 -9.69 -16.38 -0.55
N LEU A 78 -8.87 -15.43 -0.11
CA LEU A 78 -7.76 -14.89 -0.87
C LEU A 78 -6.43 -15.14 -0.16
N SER A 79 -5.38 -15.32 -0.96
CA SER A 79 -4.01 -15.38 -0.44
C SER A 79 -3.46 -13.98 -0.24
N ASN A 80 -2.43 -13.85 0.62
CA ASN A 80 -1.73 -12.58 0.85
C ASN A 80 -1.17 -11.93 -0.43
N LYS A 81 -0.91 -12.73 -1.47
CA LYS A 81 -0.24 -12.29 -2.69
C LYS A 81 -1.18 -11.64 -3.71
N ASP A 82 -2.49 -11.85 -3.58
CA ASP A 82 -3.42 -11.59 -4.68
C ASP A 82 -3.95 -10.15 -4.70
N THR A 83 -3.69 -9.34 -3.68
CA THR A 83 -4.29 -8.01 -3.56
C THR A 83 -3.34 -6.98 -2.93
N SER A 84 -3.22 -5.80 -3.57
CA SER A 84 -2.28 -4.73 -3.18
C SER A 84 -2.61 -4.09 -1.82
N ASP A 85 -3.89 -3.92 -1.52
CA ASP A 85 -4.35 -3.17 -0.32
C ASP A 85 -4.53 -4.06 0.93
N VAL A 86 -4.17 -5.35 0.84
CA VAL A 86 -4.40 -6.35 1.90
C VAL A 86 -3.81 -5.92 3.24
N GLN A 87 -2.66 -5.26 3.23
CA GLN A 87 -1.97 -4.86 4.47
C GLN A 87 -2.81 -3.92 5.34
N ILE A 88 -3.57 -3.01 4.72
CA ILE A 88 -4.46 -2.09 5.44
C ILE A 88 -5.57 -2.87 6.14
N TYR A 89 -6.21 -3.79 5.42
CA TYR A 89 -7.30 -4.61 5.95
C TYR A 89 -6.82 -5.62 6.99
N LEU A 90 -5.62 -6.18 6.81
CA LEU A 90 -4.98 -7.06 7.80
C LEU A 90 -4.68 -6.32 9.10
N ARG A 91 -4.18 -5.08 9.01
CA ARG A 91 -3.91 -4.27 10.20
C ARG A 91 -5.18 -4.06 11.01
N ARG A 92 -6.28 -3.69 10.35
CA ARG A 92 -7.61 -3.51 10.99
C ARG A 92 -8.12 -4.81 11.61
N PHE A 93 -8.05 -5.92 10.88
CA PHE A 93 -8.47 -7.24 11.36
C PHE A 93 -7.67 -7.71 12.59
N ARG A 94 -6.35 -7.48 12.60
CA ARG A 94 -5.51 -7.81 13.76
C ARG A 94 -5.81 -6.93 14.97
N ALA A 95 -6.20 -5.67 14.76
CA ALA A 95 -6.62 -4.78 15.83
C ALA A 95 -7.94 -5.25 16.45
N SER A 96 -8.97 -5.51 15.64
CA SER A 96 -10.27 -5.98 16.14
C SER A 96 -10.15 -7.30 16.90
N ARG A 97 -9.33 -8.25 16.43
CA ARG A 97 -9.12 -9.51 17.17
C ARG A 97 -8.45 -9.32 18.53
N ARG A 98 -7.57 -8.33 18.69
CA ARG A 98 -6.96 -8.04 19.99
C ARG A 98 -8.00 -7.45 20.96
N GLU A 99 -8.86 -6.56 20.47
CA GLU A 99 -9.95 -5.99 21.26
C GLU A 99 -10.94 -7.07 21.71
N GLU A 100 -11.36 -7.95 20.81
CA GLU A 100 -12.21 -9.10 21.13
C GLU A 100 -11.61 -9.99 22.23
N GLN A 101 -10.31 -10.23 22.19
CA GLN A 101 -9.61 -11.01 23.21
C GLN A 101 -9.51 -10.28 24.56
N SER A 102 -9.31 -8.96 24.55
CA SER A 102 -9.26 -8.17 25.79
C SER A 102 -10.59 -8.09 26.51
N HIS A 103 -11.72 -8.14 25.81
CA HIS A 103 -13.05 -8.12 26.42
C HIS A 103 -13.50 -9.45 27.02
N GLN A 104 -12.73 -10.53 26.82
CA GLN A 104 -13.04 -11.87 27.36
C GLN A 104 -12.28 -12.19 28.66
N LEU A 105 -11.44 -11.26 29.13
CA LEU A 105 -10.72 -11.31 30.42
C LEU A 105 -11.39 -10.36 31.42
#